data_AF-A0AAV6TYT3-F1
#
_entry.id   AF-A0AAV6TYT3-F1
#
_cell.length_a   1.000
_cell.length_b   1.000
_cell.length_c   1.000
_cell.angle_alpha   90.00
_cell.angle_beta   90.00
_cell.angle_gamma   90.00
#
_symmetry.space_group_name_H-M   'P 1'
#
loop_
_entity.id
_entity.type
_entity.pdbx_description
1 polymer ?
#
loop_
_entity_poly.entity_id
_entity_poly.type
_entity_poly.pdbx_seq_one_letter_code
_entity_poly.pdbx_strand_id
1 'polypeptide(L)'
;MQNKSSKPIMATLCESKVEILANSFDEFREKLRDHEIKTCTKYVCTKSPSSFKTDYQGSLDPLLTRGKIIHWHGAVPYFHFGKRTYSCHQGKDLNLRKKQKYAEQRDILVRNDQISVKRLNMIQSTKKLDCPVIINVTCMYRLSNDEIQKITKSNKMMTARRIKEKIYKNESLGGEFVYLFVLPELSDHKNHVFDAAVIEPVDPTIQNCSISYAFNLISHNACRMLPGFINTLKAGWCQNISVSIT
;
A
#
# COMPACT_ATOMS: atom_id res chain seq x y z
N MET A 1 -27.84 -31.34 47.36
CA MET A 1 -27.63 -29.90 47.08
C MET A 1 -26.26 -29.74 46.44
N GLN A 2 -26.18 -29.50 45.13
CA GLN A 2 -24.90 -29.28 44.43
C GLN A 2 -24.97 -27.94 43.69
N ASN A 3 -24.16 -26.98 44.16
CA ASN A 3 -24.01 -25.66 43.58
C ASN A 3 -23.24 -25.74 42.26
N LYS A 4 -23.87 -25.34 41.15
CA LYS A 4 -23.20 -25.14 39.87
C LYS A 4 -22.56 -23.75 39.87
N SER A 5 -21.23 -23.73 39.98
CA SER A 5 -20.38 -22.56 39.75
C SER A 5 -20.47 -22.13 38.27
N SER A 6 -21.16 -21.03 37.99
CA SER A 6 -21.13 -20.35 36.70
C SER A 6 -19.81 -19.61 36.52
N LYS A 7 -19.04 -19.99 35.48
CA LYS A 7 -17.86 -19.22 35.07
C LYS A 7 -18.32 -17.97 34.29
N PRO A 8 -17.74 -16.79 34.55
CA PRO A 8 -18.07 -15.59 33.80
C PRO A 8 -17.54 -15.70 32.37
N ILE A 9 -18.44 -15.49 31.40
CA ILE A 9 -18.10 -15.31 29.99
C ILE A 9 -17.49 -13.91 29.86
N MET A 10 -16.16 -13.83 29.86
CA MET A 10 -15.44 -12.61 29.51
C MET A 10 -15.61 -12.40 28.00
N ALA A 11 -16.59 -11.58 27.61
CA ALA A 11 -16.68 -11.04 26.27
C ALA A 11 -15.49 -10.10 26.07
N THR A 12 -14.47 -10.57 25.35
CA THR A 12 -13.40 -9.73 24.83
C THR A 12 -14.02 -8.70 23.89
N LEU A 13 -13.99 -7.44 24.30
CA LEU A 13 -14.24 -6.28 23.45
C LEU A 13 -13.20 -6.31 22.33
N CYS A 14 -13.62 -6.75 21.15
CA CYS A 14 -12.82 -6.67 19.95
C CYS A 14 -12.90 -5.22 19.48
N GLU A 15 -11.86 -4.43 19.71
CA GLU A 15 -11.73 -3.12 19.08
C GLU A 15 -11.78 -3.33 17.56
N SER A 16 -12.90 -2.94 16.96
CA SER A 16 -13.14 -3.12 15.54
C SER A 16 -12.19 -2.20 14.79
N LYS A 17 -11.17 -2.78 14.14
CA LYS A 17 -10.26 -2.02 13.29
C LYS A 17 -11.05 -1.24 12.24
N VAL A 18 -10.70 0.03 12.06
CA VAL A 18 -11.43 0.93 11.16
C VAL A 18 -11.09 0.60 9.71
N GLU A 19 -12.12 0.23 8.95
CA GLU A 19 -12.04 0.05 7.51
C GLU A 19 -12.06 1.41 6.79
N ILE A 20 -11.09 1.63 5.90
CA ILE A 20 -10.94 2.87 5.15
C ILE A 20 -11.22 2.60 3.68
N LEU A 21 -12.02 3.47 3.07
CA LEU A 21 -12.26 3.52 1.64
C LEU A 21 -11.46 4.68 1.02
N ALA A 22 -10.86 4.43 -0.14
CA ALA A 22 -10.23 5.43 -0.98
C ALA A 22 -10.77 5.31 -2.41
N ASN A 23 -11.12 6.43 -3.03
CA ASN A 23 -11.75 6.49 -4.34
C ASN A 23 -10.73 6.33 -5.48
N SER A 24 -9.45 6.52 -5.17
CA SER A 24 -8.35 6.28 -6.10
C SER A 24 -7.22 5.52 -5.44
N PHE A 25 -6.37 4.90 -6.26
CA PHE A 25 -5.17 4.25 -5.75
C PHE A 25 -4.18 5.28 -5.18
N ASP A 26 -4.18 6.50 -5.71
CA ASP A 26 -3.31 7.59 -5.25
C ASP A 26 -3.70 8.09 -3.87
N GLU A 27 -5.00 8.24 -3.61
CA GLU A 27 -5.51 8.57 -2.28
C GLU A 27 -5.12 7.48 -1.25
N PHE A 28 -5.16 6.20 -1.63
CA PHE A 28 -4.62 5.14 -0.79
C PHE A 28 -3.12 5.32 -0.52
N ARG A 29 -2.32 5.66 -1.55
CA ARG A 29 -0.88 5.86 -1.40
C ARG A 29 -0.55 7.03 -0.47
N GLU A 30 -1.32 8.12 -0.56
CA GLU A 30 -1.19 9.27 0.33
C GLU A 30 -1.50 8.88 1.77
N LYS A 31 -2.65 8.24 2.03
CA LYS A 31 -3.02 7.75 3.37
C LYS A 31 -2.01 6.76 3.94
N LEU A 32 -1.45 5.87 3.11
CA LEU A 32 -0.39 4.96 3.52
C LEU A 32 0.88 5.73 3.91
N ARG A 33 1.27 6.73 3.11
CA ARG A 33 2.47 7.53 3.35
C ARG A 33 2.35 8.36 4.63
N ASP A 34 1.21 8.97 4.86
CA ASP A 34 0.94 9.71 6.10
C ASP A 34 1.02 8.79 7.32
N HIS A 35 0.52 7.56 7.18
CA HIS A 35 0.63 6.54 8.23
C HIS A 35 2.08 6.11 8.48
N GLU A 36 2.87 5.89 7.42
CA GLU A 36 4.30 5.57 7.50
C GLU A 36 5.08 6.65 8.26
N ILE A 37 4.82 7.92 7.94
CA ILE A 37 5.43 9.07 8.61
C ILE A 37 5.02 9.09 10.09
N LYS A 38 3.71 8.98 10.38
CA LYS A 38 3.17 9.05 11.74
C LYS A 38 3.69 7.94 12.64
N THR A 39 3.88 6.74 12.10
CA THR A 39 4.31 5.56 12.87
C THR A 39 5.79 5.26 12.78
N CYS A 40 6.55 6.05 12.01
CA CYS A 40 7.93 5.75 11.64
C CYS A 40 8.11 4.32 11.09
N THR A 41 7.09 3.82 10.39
CA THR A 41 7.13 2.52 9.74
C THR A 41 7.26 2.68 8.24
N LYS A 42 7.60 1.59 7.56
CA LYS A 42 7.64 1.54 6.10
C LYS A 42 7.00 0.25 5.64
N TYR A 43 6.23 0.29 4.57
CA TYR A 43 5.59 -0.86 3.98
C TYR A 43 6.13 -1.12 2.57
N VAL A 44 6.19 -2.39 2.21
CA VAL A 44 6.68 -2.85 0.91
C VAL A 44 5.62 -3.75 0.29
N CYS A 45 5.31 -3.53 -0.98
CA CYS A 45 4.43 -4.41 -1.73
C CYS A 45 5.09 -5.80 -1.88
N THR A 46 4.49 -6.82 -1.28
CA THR A 46 5.00 -8.20 -1.33
C THR A 46 4.25 -9.07 -2.31
N LYS A 47 2.96 -8.81 -2.51
CA LYS A 47 2.12 -9.54 -3.46
C LYS A 47 1.24 -8.56 -4.23
N SER A 48 1.32 -8.63 -5.54
CA SER A 48 0.42 -7.91 -6.45
C SER A 48 0.00 -8.88 -7.55
N PRO A 49 -1.23 -9.40 -7.54
CA PRO A 49 -1.72 -10.19 -8.67
C PRO A 49 -1.80 -9.30 -9.91
N SER A 50 -1.65 -9.89 -11.09
CA SER A 50 -1.81 -9.20 -12.38
C SER A 50 -3.23 -8.63 -12.57
N SER A 51 -4.22 -9.21 -11.88
CA SER A 51 -5.59 -8.71 -11.88
C SER A 51 -5.77 -7.42 -11.08
N PHE A 52 -4.78 -7.00 -10.27
CA PHE A 52 -4.86 -5.72 -9.55
C PHE A 52 -4.28 -4.61 -10.42
N LYS A 53 -5.17 -3.80 -10.99
CA LYS A 53 -4.80 -2.58 -11.72
C LYS A 53 -4.90 -1.35 -10.81
N THR A 54 -4.06 -0.36 -11.09
CA THR A 54 -3.99 0.90 -10.33
C THR A 54 -4.75 2.04 -11.00
N ASP A 55 -5.09 1.85 -12.26
CA ASP A 55 -5.68 2.80 -13.21
C ASP A 55 -7.13 2.42 -13.56
N TYR A 56 -7.84 1.77 -12.63
CA TYR A 56 -9.27 1.54 -12.83
C TYR A 56 -10.00 2.89 -12.89
N GLN A 57 -10.42 3.26 -14.08
CA GLN A 57 -11.21 4.46 -14.34
C GLN A 57 -12.47 4.09 -15.12
N GLY A 58 -13.57 4.77 -14.82
CA GLY A 58 -14.81 4.70 -15.59
C GLY A 58 -15.75 3.56 -15.24
N SER A 59 -16.69 3.31 -16.16
CA SER A 59 -17.75 2.31 -16.05
C SER A 59 -17.20 0.90 -16.20
N LEU A 60 -17.73 -0.03 -15.42
CA LEU A 60 -17.35 -1.43 -15.50
C LEU A 60 -17.90 -2.09 -16.75
N ASP A 61 -17.04 -2.73 -17.53
CA ASP A 61 -17.45 -3.55 -18.68
C ASP A 61 -18.32 -4.73 -18.20
N PRO A 62 -19.58 -4.83 -18.65
CA PRO A 62 -20.48 -5.95 -18.31
C PRO A 62 -19.86 -7.33 -18.56
N LEU A 63 -18.99 -7.47 -19.57
CA LEU A 63 -18.32 -8.73 -19.89
C LEU A 63 -17.31 -9.15 -18.82
N LEU A 64 -16.58 -8.20 -18.23
CA LEU A 64 -15.65 -8.47 -17.12
C LEU A 64 -16.36 -8.92 -15.84
N THR A 65 -17.65 -8.59 -15.71
CA THR A 65 -18.52 -9.01 -14.60
C THR A 65 -19.24 -10.32 -14.79
N ARG A 66 -19.31 -10.87 -16.02
CA ARG A 66 -19.98 -12.15 -16.22
C ARG A 66 -19.28 -13.25 -15.42
N GLY A 67 -20.05 -13.94 -14.59
CA GLY A 67 -19.55 -15.00 -13.71
C GLY A 67 -18.86 -14.52 -12.42
N LYS A 68 -18.75 -13.20 -12.17
CA LYS A 68 -18.24 -12.69 -10.90
C LYS A 68 -19.28 -12.83 -9.79
N ILE A 69 -18.80 -13.10 -8.58
CA ILE A 69 -19.63 -13.16 -7.38
C ILE A 69 -19.88 -11.75 -6.85
N ILE A 70 -21.13 -11.48 -6.46
CA ILE A 70 -21.52 -10.22 -5.80
C ILE A 70 -21.24 -10.37 -4.30
N HIS A 71 -20.41 -9.48 -3.77
CA HIS A 71 -20.09 -9.36 -2.36
C HIS A 71 -20.84 -8.18 -1.74
N TRP A 72 -20.76 -8.03 -0.42
CA TRP A 72 -21.50 -7.01 0.33
C TRP A 72 -20.61 -6.31 1.34
N HIS A 73 -20.56 -4.99 1.27
CA HIS A 73 -19.96 -4.13 2.28
C HIS A 73 -21.09 -3.37 2.97
N GLY A 74 -21.49 -3.83 4.15
CA GLY A 74 -22.73 -3.40 4.79
C GLY A 74 -23.97 -3.65 3.91
N ALA A 75 -24.61 -2.56 3.50
CA ALA A 75 -25.79 -2.52 2.64
C ALA A 75 -25.47 -2.45 1.13
N VAL A 76 -24.22 -2.17 0.75
CA VAL A 76 -23.84 -1.88 -0.62
C VAL A 76 -23.23 -3.12 -1.30
N PRO A 77 -23.75 -3.54 -2.48
CA PRO A 77 -23.15 -4.63 -3.24
C PRO A 77 -21.86 -4.18 -3.94
N TYR A 78 -20.91 -5.11 -4.09
CA TYR A 78 -19.67 -4.84 -4.82
C TYR A 78 -19.12 -6.07 -5.54
N PHE A 79 -18.26 -5.83 -6.54
CA PHE A 79 -17.45 -6.86 -7.19
C PHE A 79 -15.99 -6.78 -6.76
N HIS A 80 -15.34 -7.92 -6.54
CA HIS A 80 -13.93 -8.00 -6.19
C HIS A 80 -13.05 -8.17 -7.44
N PHE A 81 -12.09 -7.26 -7.66
CA PHE A 81 -11.21 -7.28 -8.83
C PHE A 81 -9.79 -7.78 -8.53
N GLY A 82 -9.31 -7.53 -7.32
CA GLY A 82 -7.99 -7.99 -6.92
C GLY A 82 -7.61 -7.49 -5.55
N LYS A 83 -6.53 -8.05 -5.02
CA LYS A 83 -5.99 -7.69 -3.72
C LYS A 83 -4.48 -7.54 -3.80
N ARG A 84 -3.98 -6.36 -3.46
CA ARG A 84 -2.55 -6.10 -3.30
C ARG A 84 -2.19 -6.17 -1.81
N THR A 85 -1.04 -6.75 -1.49
CA THR A 85 -0.58 -6.97 -0.12
C THR A 85 0.71 -6.20 0.11
N TYR A 86 0.70 -5.40 1.17
CA TYR A 86 1.84 -4.66 1.67
C TYR A 86 2.25 -5.24 3.01
N SER A 87 3.52 -5.59 3.20
CA SER A 87 4.03 -6.01 4.50
C SER A 87 4.90 -4.92 5.08
N CYS A 88 5.05 -4.88 6.40
CA CYS A 88 6.06 -4.05 7.01
C CYS A 88 7.45 -4.35 6.41
N HIS A 89 8.27 -3.33 6.23
CA HIS A 89 9.65 -3.46 5.79
C HIS A 89 10.46 -4.31 6.78
N GLN A 90 10.16 -4.25 8.08
CA GLN A 90 10.78 -5.13 9.08
C GLN A 90 10.07 -6.49 9.24
N GLY A 91 9.16 -6.83 8.32
CA GLY A 91 8.47 -8.11 8.28
C GLY A 91 9.39 -9.29 7.93
N LYS A 92 8.79 -10.46 7.77
CA LYS A 92 9.50 -11.71 7.49
C LYS A 92 10.50 -11.62 6.34
N ASP A 93 11.69 -12.18 6.52
CA ASP A 93 12.67 -12.31 5.45
C ASP A 93 12.27 -13.42 4.46
N LEU A 94 11.77 -13.03 3.28
CA LEU A 94 11.37 -13.96 2.23
C LEU A 94 12.57 -14.63 1.52
N ASN A 95 13.79 -14.12 1.71
CA ASN A 95 15.00 -14.62 1.07
C ASN A 95 15.90 -15.43 2.02
N LEU A 96 15.41 -15.81 3.19
CA LEU A 96 16.19 -16.53 4.21
C LEU A 96 16.89 -17.77 3.65
N ARG A 97 16.17 -18.58 2.86
CA ARG A 97 16.72 -19.80 2.25
C ARG A 97 17.87 -19.51 1.29
N LYS A 98 17.81 -18.42 0.52
CA LYS A 98 18.89 -18.01 -0.39
C LYS A 98 20.13 -17.59 0.41
N LYS A 99 19.92 -16.86 1.52
CA LYS A 99 21.01 -16.44 2.41
C LYS A 99 21.67 -17.62 3.11
N GLN A 100 20.89 -18.60 3.58
CA GLN A 100 21.40 -19.84 4.16
C GLN A 100 22.25 -20.62 3.15
N LYS A 101 21.72 -20.85 1.94
CA LYS A 101 22.47 -21.52 0.87
C LYS A 101 23.78 -20.81 0.53
N TYR A 102 23.77 -19.47 0.49
CA TYR A 102 24.98 -18.68 0.25
C TYR A 102 25.99 -18.80 1.40
N ALA A 103 25.53 -18.87 2.65
CA ALA A 103 26.40 -19.11 3.80
C ALA A 103 27.01 -20.53 3.76
N GLU A 104 26.21 -21.55 3.46
CA GLU A 104 26.66 -22.93 3.31
C GLU A 104 27.71 -23.06 2.19
N GLN A 105 27.46 -22.49 1.02
CA GLN A 105 28.41 -22.51 -0.10
C GLN A 105 29.73 -21.82 0.26
N ARG A 106 29.67 -20.68 0.95
CA ARG A 106 30.86 -19.99 1.45
C ARG A 106 31.64 -20.85 2.45
N ASP A 107 30.93 -21.52 3.36
CA ASP A 107 31.56 -22.37 4.38
C ASP A 107 32.20 -23.63 3.79
N ILE A 108 31.69 -24.13 2.66
CA ILE A 108 32.33 -25.19 1.87
C ILE A 108 33.63 -24.67 1.24
N LEU A 109 33.61 -23.48 0.62
CA LEU A 109 34.80 -22.88 0.00
C LEU A 109 35.91 -22.60 1.01
N VAL A 110 35.57 -22.04 2.18
CA VAL A 110 36.55 -21.79 3.26
C VAL A 110 37.20 -23.09 3.74
N ARG A 111 36.43 -24.19 3.82
CA ARG A 111 36.97 -25.50 4.21
C ARG A 111 37.90 -26.10 3.16
N ASN A 112 37.61 -25.91 1.88
CA ASN A 112 38.34 -26.56 0.79
C ASN A 112 39.56 -25.75 0.32
N ASP A 113 39.46 -24.41 0.28
CA ASP A 113 40.44 -23.55 -0.43
C ASP A 113 41.39 -22.79 0.52
N GLN A 114 41.34 -23.04 1.85
CA GLN A 114 42.10 -22.28 2.87
C GLN A 114 41.95 -20.74 2.80
N ILE A 115 40.88 -20.25 2.15
CA ILE A 115 40.63 -18.81 2.04
C ILE A 115 40.07 -18.31 3.38
N SER A 116 40.82 -17.44 4.06
CA SER A 116 40.35 -16.79 5.29
C SER A 116 39.36 -15.67 4.97
N VAL A 117 38.06 -15.94 5.16
CA VAL A 117 37.02 -14.90 5.06
C VAL A 117 36.73 -14.35 6.45
N LYS A 118 37.00 -13.05 6.68
CA LYS A 118 36.66 -12.38 7.94
C LYS A 118 35.15 -12.46 8.18
N ARG A 119 34.75 -13.02 9.33
CA ARG A 119 33.36 -13.08 9.78
C ARG A 119 33.09 -11.99 10.80
N LEU A 120 32.02 -11.24 10.60
CA LEU A 120 31.43 -10.44 11.66
C LEU A 120 30.53 -11.36 12.48
N ASN A 121 30.73 -11.43 13.79
CA ASN A 121 29.86 -12.16 14.71
C ASN A 121 28.52 -11.42 14.80
N MET A 122 27.59 -11.78 13.92
CA MET A 122 26.23 -11.23 13.92
C MET A 122 25.34 -12.11 14.80
N ILE A 123 24.68 -11.49 15.79
CA ILE A 123 23.70 -12.15 16.66
C ILE A 123 22.48 -12.63 15.85
N GLN A 124 22.15 -11.92 14.76
CA GLN A 124 21.02 -12.24 13.90
C GLN A 124 21.48 -12.40 12.45
N SER A 125 20.97 -13.39 11.74
CA SER A 125 21.33 -13.65 10.33
C SER A 125 20.75 -12.62 9.35
N THR A 126 19.76 -11.84 9.78
CA THR A 126 19.09 -10.83 8.94
C THR A 126 18.80 -9.57 9.74
N LYS A 127 18.67 -8.43 9.05
CA LYS A 127 18.22 -7.16 9.64
C LYS A 127 16.69 -7.09 9.85
N LYS A 128 15.95 -8.12 9.46
CA LYS A 128 14.48 -8.16 9.54
C LYS A 128 14.07 -8.68 10.93
N LEU A 129 13.00 -8.11 11.48
CA LEU A 129 12.53 -8.39 12.85
C LEU A 129 11.34 -9.36 12.89
N ASP A 130 10.97 -9.92 11.73
CA ASP A 130 9.82 -10.82 11.57
C ASP A 130 8.49 -10.18 12.04
N CYS A 131 8.32 -8.89 11.76
CA CYS A 131 7.08 -8.17 12.07
C CYS A 131 5.87 -8.78 11.32
N PRO A 132 4.77 -9.13 12.02
CA PRO A 132 3.62 -9.80 11.42
C PRO A 132 2.69 -8.86 10.63
N VAL A 133 2.94 -7.55 10.66
CA VAL A 133 2.01 -6.55 10.12
C VAL A 133 1.93 -6.62 8.60
N ILE A 134 0.69 -6.75 8.13
CA ILE A 134 0.31 -6.82 6.73
C ILE A 134 -0.91 -5.94 6.48
N ILE A 135 -0.83 -5.08 5.47
CA ILE A 135 -1.93 -4.29 4.94
C ILE A 135 -2.43 -4.94 3.66
N ASN A 136 -3.73 -5.22 3.64
CA ASN A 136 -4.41 -5.78 2.49
C ASN A 136 -5.24 -4.69 1.82
N VAL A 137 -4.93 -4.40 0.57
CA VAL A 137 -5.62 -3.40 -0.24
C VAL A 137 -6.46 -4.13 -1.27
N THR A 138 -7.76 -4.07 -1.10
CA THR A 138 -8.73 -4.75 -1.96
C THR A 138 -9.31 -3.74 -2.94
N CYS A 139 -9.13 -3.99 -4.24
CA CYS A 139 -9.81 -3.22 -5.28
C CYS A 139 -11.20 -3.80 -5.49
N MET A 140 -12.22 -2.97 -5.31
CA MET A 140 -13.61 -3.32 -5.52
C MET A 140 -14.30 -2.36 -6.48
N TYR A 141 -15.37 -2.82 -7.12
CA TYR A 141 -16.32 -1.96 -7.81
C TYR A 141 -17.60 -1.89 -7.00
N ARG A 142 -17.88 -0.73 -6.41
CA ARG A 142 -18.98 -0.48 -5.50
C ARG A 142 -20.22 -0.02 -6.28
N LEU A 143 -21.34 -0.69 -6.07
CA LEU A 143 -22.61 -0.43 -6.76
C LEU A 143 -23.52 0.42 -5.88
N SER A 144 -23.15 1.69 -5.68
CA SER A 144 -23.85 2.62 -4.78
C SER A 144 -25.33 2.81 -5.16
N ASN A 145 -25.68 2.71 -6.45
CA ASN A 145 -27.06 2.84 -6.94
C ASN A 145 -27.96 1.63 -6.60
N ASP A 146 -27.37 0.52 -6.17
CA ASP A 146 -28.07 -0.72 -5.80
C ASP A 146 -28.00 -0.97 -4.28
N GLU A 147 -27.80 0.07 -3.46
CA GLU A 147 -27.82 -0.01 -2.00
C GLU A 147 -29.18 -0.46 -1.44
N ILE A 148 -29.15 -1.30 -0.40
CA ILE A 148 -30.34 -1.84 0.24
C ILE A 148 -30.64 -1.11 1.55
N GLN A 149 -31.86 -0.62 1.71
CA GLN A 149 -32.29 0.05 2.95
C GLN A 149 -32.25 -0.86 4.19
N LYS A 150 -32.69 -2.12 4.05
CA LYS A 150 -32.72 -3.11 5.14
C LYS A 150 -31.89 -4.33 4.79
N ILE A 151 -30.83 -4.59 5.56
CA ILE A 151 -29.92 -5.72 5.37
C ILE A 151 -30.62 -7.03 5.78
N THR A 152 -31.35 -7.63 4.84
CA THR A 152 -31.95 -8.97 4.99
C THR A 152 -31.46 -9.90 3.88
N LYS A 153 -31.46 -11.22 4.15
CA LYS A 153 -31.06 -12.23 3.15
C LYS A 153 -31.93 -12.15 1.89
N SER A 154 -33.24 -11.94 2.06
CA SER A 154 -34.19 -11.79 0.96
C SER A 154 -33.85 -10.58 0.08
N ASN A 155 -33.61 -9.42 0.70
CA ASN A 155 -33.28 -8.20 -0.04
C ASN A 155 -31.95 -8.35 -0.78
N LYS A 156 -30.92 -8.94 -0.14
CA LYS A 156 -29.63 -9.22 -0.80
C LYS A 156 -29.82 -10.12 -2.02
N MET A 157 -30.65 -11.15 -1.92
CA MET A 157 -30.94 -12.05 -3.03
C MET A 157 -31.67 -11.34 -4.18
N MET A 158 -32.71 -10.55 -3.87
CA MET A 158 -33.46 -9.77 -4.86
C MET A 158 -32.58 -8.76 -5.60
N THR A 159 -31.76 -8.00 -4.86
CA THR A 159 -30.83 -7.03 -5.45
C THR A 159 -29.75 -7.72 -6.27
N ALA A 160 -29.19 -8.84 -5.79
CA ALA A 160 -28.20 -9.61 -6.55
C ALA A 160 -28.80 -10.15 -7.86
N ARG A 161 -30.06 -10.60 -7.84
CA ARG A 161 -30.78 -11.02 -9.05
C ARG A 161 -30.95 -9.85 -10.03
N ARG A 162 -31.40 -8.69 -9.55
CA ARG A 162 -31.52 -7.47 -10.37
C ARG A 162 -30.19 -7.07 -11.03
N ILE A 163 -29.09 -7.10 -10.27
CA ILE A 163 -27.75 -6.78 -10.80
C ILE A 163 -27.34 -7.78 -11.89
N LYS A 164 -27.58 -9.09 -11.67
CA LYS A 164 -27.28 -10.12 -12.68
C LYS A 164 -28.13 -9.96 -13.94
N GLU A 165 -29.39 -9.56 -13.80
CA GLU A 165 -30.28 -9.28 -14.94
C GLU A 165 -29.77 -8.08 -15.75
N LYS A 166 -29.33 -6.99 -15.10
CA LYS A 166 -28.67 -5.85 -15.77
C LYS A 166 -27.43 -6.28 -16.55
N ILE A 167 -26.57 -7.11 -15.95
CA ILE A 167 -25.36 -7.66 -16.61
C ILE A 167 -25.72 -8.51 -17.83
N TYR A 168 -26.76 -9.35 -17.72
CA TYR A 168 -27.21 -10.19 -18.84
C TYR A 168 -27.72 -9.34 -20.02
N LYS A 169 -28.42 -8.25 -19.73
CA LYS A 169 -28.90 -7.27 -20.72
C LYS A 169 -27.82 -6.32 -21.24
N ASN A 170 -26.57 -6.44 -20.76
CA ASN A 170 -25.47 -5.52 -21.03
C ASN A 170 -25.80 -4.06 -20.68
N GLU A 171 -26.64 -3.84 -19.68
CA GLU A 171 -26.92 -2.51 -19.15
C GLU A 171 -25.71 -2.01 -18.32
N SER A 172 -25.41 -0.71 -18.43
CA SER A 172 -24.35 -0.10 -17.62
C SER A 172 -24.69 -0.20 -16.14
N LEU A 173 -23.77 -0.72 -15.35
CA LEU A 173 -23.89 -0.68 -13.90
C LEU A 173 -23.46 0.70 -13.39
N GLY A 174 -24.31 1.32 -12.56
CA GLY A 174 -23.97 2.56 -11.88
C GLY A 174 -23.12 2.25 -10.65
N GLY A 175 -21.82 2.52 -10.73
CA GLY A 175 -20.88 2.27 -9.65
C GLY A 175 -19.50 2.87 -9.93
N GLU A 176 -18.61 2.71 -8.96
CA GLU A 176 -17.28 3.29 -8.97
C GLU A 176 -16.23 2.30 -8.42
N PHE A 177 -14.99 2.44 -8.87
CA PHE A 177 -13.88 1.69 -8.30
C PHE A 177 -13.42 2.32 -6.99
N VAL A 178 -13.26 1.50 -5.96
CA VAL A 178 -12.84 1.92 -4.62
C VAL A 178 -11.81 0.93 -4.07
N TYR A 179 -10.88 1.43 -3.27
CA TYR A 179 -9.86 0.65 -2.59
C TYR A 179 -10.20 0.57 -1.10
N LEU A 180 -10.39 -0.65 -0.59
CA LEU A 180 -10.61 -0.93 0.82
C LEU A 180 -9.36 -1.47 1.47
N PHE A 181 -9.01 -0.88 2.60
CA PHE A 181 -7.85 -1.30 3.39
C PHE A 181 -8.06 -0.94 4.87
N VAL A 182 -7.25 -1.55 5.71
CA VAL A 182 -7.18 -1.27 7.15
C VAL A 182 -5.74 -0.91 7.47
N LEU A 183 -5.55 0.22 8.13
CA LEU A 183 -4.23 0.61 8.63
C LEU A 183 -4.01 0.00 10.02
N PRO A 184 -2.84 -0.60 10.27
CA PRO A 184 -2.50 -1.19 11.56
C PRO A 184 -2.15 -0.11 12.57
N GLU A 185 -2.33 -0.41 13.84
CA GLU A 185 -1.86 0.46 14.92
C GLU A 185 -0.40 0.17 15.26
N LEU A 186 0.25 1.07 16.01
CA LEU A 186 1.61 0.85 16.50
C LEU A 186 1.73 -0.41 17.36
N SER A 187 0.69 -0.75 18.11
CA SER A 187 0.58 -1.97 18.92
C SER A 187 0.62 -3.26 18.10
N ASP A 188 0.19 -3.21 16.82
CA ASP A 188 0.24 -4.36 15.92
C ASP A 188 1.68 -4.70 15.49
N HIS A 189 2.60 -3.73 15.54
CA HIS A 189 4.00 -3.88 15.14
C HIS A 189 4.85 -4.60 16.20
N LYS A 190 4.72 -5.92 16.25
CA LYS A 190 5.52 -6.77 17.14
C LYS A 190 7.00 -6.79 16.75
N ASN A 191 7.86 -6.93 17.75
CA ASN A 191 9.32 -7.02 17.64
C ASN A 191 10.02 -5.75 17.14
N HIS A 192 9.29 -4.64 17.01
CA HIS A 192 9.88 -3.34 16.74
C HIS A 192 10.40 -2.72 18.04
N VAL A 193 11.58 -2.11 17.98
CA VAL A 193 12.06 -1.19 19.02
C VAL A 193 11.76 0.21 18.51
N PHE A 194 10.82 0.90 19.15
CA PHE A 194 10.43 2.27 18.82
C PHE A 194 11.09 3.32 19.72
N ASP A 195 12.12 2.94 20.49
CA ASP A 195 12.81 3.87 21.38
C ASP A 195 13.52 4.98 20.59
N ALA A 196 13.18 6.22 20.95
CA ALA A 196 13.74 7.44 20.37
C ALA A 196 15.27 7.54 20.51
N ALA A 197 15.88 6.78 21.43
CA ALA A 197 17.34 6.70 21.60
C ALA A 197 18.06 5.94 20.48
N VAL A 198 17.34 5.21 19.62
CA VAL A 198 17.89 4.45 18.47
C VAL A 198 17.64 5.16 17.14
N ILE A 199 16.76 6.15 17.11
CA ILE A 199 16.57 7.03 15.94
C ILE A 199 17.68 8.07 16.01
N GLU A 200 18.83 7.77 15.41
CA GLU A 200 19.89 8.77 15.25
C GLU A 200 19.28 10.00 14.57
N PRO A 201 19.47 11.21 15.13
CA PRO A 201 19.03 12.43 14.48
C PRO A 201 19.65 12.47 13.09
N VAL A 202 18.82 12.71 12.07
CA VAL A 202 19.30 12.84 10.69
C VAL A 202 20.36 13.94 10.68
N ASP A 203 21.57 13.59 10.25
CA ASP A 203 22.67 14.53 10.14
C ASP A 203 22.22 15.74 9.30
N PRO A 204 22.28 16.97 9.86
CA PRO A 204 21.80 18.16 9.16
C PRO A 204 22.54 18.42 7.83
N THR A 205 23.75 17.89 7.66
CA THR A 205 24.47 17.97 6.38
C THR A 205 23.83 17.14 5.27
N ILE A 206 23.20 15.99 5.62
CA ILE A 206 22.47 15.13 4.67
C ILE A 206 21.12 15.77 4.30
N GLN A 207 20.48 16.45 5.25
CA GLN A 207 19.21 17.16 5.05
C GLN A 207 19.37 18.25 3.97
N ASN A 208 20.47 18.99 4.01
CA ASN A 208 20.79 20.04 3.02
C ASN A 208 21.23 19.50 1.65
N CYS A 209 21.88 18.34 1.60
CA CYS A 209 22.25 17.70 0.33
C CYS A 209 21.02 17.21 -0.47
N SER A 210 19.96 16.73 0.20
CA SER A 210 18.76 16.25 -0.50
C SER A 210 18.00 17.37 -1.24
N ILE A 211 18.07 18.60 -0.72
CA ILE A 211 17.52 19.81 -1.34
C ILE A 211 18.40 20.28 -2.51
N SER A 212 19.72 20.22 -2.36
CA SER A 212 20.69 20.57 -3.42
C SER A 212 20.61 19.65 -4.65
N TYR A 213 20.44 18.33 -4.45
CA TYR A 213 20.29 17.39 -5.57
C TYR A 213 18.94 17.55 -6.32
N ALA A 214 17.86 17.90 -5.62
CA ALA A 214 16.58 18.19 -6.26
C ALA A 214 16.63 19.47 -7.12
N PHE A 215 17.35 20.51 -6.66
CA PHE A 215 17.55 21.73 -7.44
C PHE A 215 18.49 21.53 -8.64
N ASN A 216 19.56 20.73 -8.47
CA ASN A 216 20.50 20.46 -9.56
C ASN A 216 19.96 19.47 -10.61
N LEU A 217 19.04 18.56 -10.27
CA LEU A 217 18.37 17.73 -11.29
C LEU A 217 17.36 18.51 -12.12
N ILE A 218 16.74 19.56 -11.56
CA ILE A 218 15.84 20.45 -12.30
C ILE A 218 16.66 21.35 -13.25
N SER A 219 17.84 21.84 -12.83
CA SER A 219 18.70 22.66 -13.70
C SER A 219 19.40 21.83 -14.80
N HIS A 220 19.86 20.60 -14.52
CA HIS A 220 20.53 19.78 -15.53
C HIS A 220 19.59 19.13 -16.55
N ASN A 221 18.34 18.83 -16.20
CA ASN A 221 17.37 18.29 -17.16
C ASN A 221 16.71 19.37 -18.04
N ALA A 222 16.72 20.65 -17.62
CA ALA A 222 16.34 21.76 -18.48
C ALA A 222 17.39 22.07 -19.57
N CYS A 223 18.66 21.69 -19.35
CA CYS A 223 19.76 21.97 -20.28
C CYS A 223 20.09 20.84 -21.27
N ARG A 224 19.37 19.70 -21.26
CA ARG A 224 19.68 18.52 -22.09
C ARG A 224 18.60 18.06 -23.07
N MET A 225 17.52 18.81 -23.22
CA MET A 225 16.56 18.61 -24.30
C MET A 225 16.49 19.89 -25.14
N LEU A 226 16.88 19.77 -26.41
CA LEU A 226 16.84 20.74 -27.53
C LEU A 226 18.17 21.42 -27.93
N PRO A 227 18.97 20.79 -28.82
CA PRO A 227 19.62 21.52 -29.90
C PRO A 227 18.70 21.43 -31.13
N GLY A 228 17.77 22.37 -31.29
CA GLY A 228 16.92 22.36 -32.49
C GLY A 228 15.71 23.27 -32.56
N PHE A 229 15.54 24.26 -31.67
CA PHE A 229 14.38 25.17 -31.76
C PHE A 229 14.68 26.58 -31.25
N ILE A 230 15.83 27.15 -31.65
CA ILE A 230 16.07 28.61 -31.55
C ILE A 230 16.18 29.13 -32.98
N ASN A 231 15.03 29.51 -33.55
CA ASN A 231 14.90 30.57 -34.55
C ASN A 231 13.43 30.81 -34.88
N THR A 232 12.63 31.19 -33.87
CA THR A 232 11.44 32.03 -34.02
C THR A 232 10.93 32.36 -32.62
N LEU A 233 10.39 33.57 -32.42
CA LEU A 233 10.00 34.15 -31.12
C LEU A 233 11.11 34.89 -30.35
N LYS A 234 11.99 35.60 -31.08
CA LYS A 234 12.46 36.92 -30.65
C LYS A 234 11.55 37.97 -31.29
N ALA A 235 10.35 38.14 -30.75
CA ALA A 235 9.54 39.34 -30.99
C ALA A 235 8.44 39.41 -29.95
N GLY A 236 8.66 40.29 -28.98
CA GLY A 236 7.57 40.88 -28.21
C GLY A 236 7.37 40.29 -26.82
N TRP A 237 7.24 41.23 -25.88
CA TRP A 237 6.69 41.06 -24.54
C TRP A 237 7.71 40.62 -23.48
N CYS A 238 8.38 41.62 -22.89
CA CYS A 238 8.24 41.88 -21.46
C CYS A 238 8.89 43.24 -21.15
N GLN A 239 8.03 44.23 -20.93
CA GLN A 239 8.38 45.52 -20.37
C GLN A 239 8.65 45.36 -18.86
N ASN A 240 9.75 45.97 -18.42
CA ASN A 240 9.94 46.70 -17.16
C ASN A 240 9.13 46.26 -15.93
N ILE A 241 9.82 45.64 -14.97
CA ILE A 241 9.60 45.93 -13.54
C ILE A 241 10.98 46.06 -12.88
N SER A 242 11.40 47.30 -12.63
CA SER A 242 12.50 47.63 -11.73
C SER A 242 11.98 47.71 -10.30
N VAL A 243 12.53 46.91 -9.39
CA VAL A 243 12.35 47.07 -7.95
C VAL A 243 13.63 47.65 -7.39
N SER A 244 13.56 48.90 -6.93
CA SER A 244 14.60 49.59 -6.20
C SER A 244 14.65 49.05 -4.77
N ILE A 245 15.82 48.66 -4.29
CA ILE A 245 16.11 48.43 -2.87
C ILE A 245 16.98 49.59 -2.41
N THR A 246 16.54 50.22 -1.33
CA THR A 246 17.20 51.31 -0.57
C THR A 246 18.60 50.97 -0.11
#